data_AF-A0A3L7PV99-F1
#
_entry.id   AF-A0A3L7PV99-F1
#
_cell.length_a   1.000
_cell.length_b   1.000
_cell.length_c   1.000
_cell.angle_alpha   90.00
_cell.angle_beta   90.00
_cell.angle_gamma   90.00
#
_symmetry.space_group_name_H-M   'P 1'
#
loop_
_entity.id
_entity.type
_entity.pdbx_description
1 polymer ?
#
loop_
_entity_poly.entity_id
_entity_poly.type
_entity_poly.pdbx_seq_one_letter_code
_entity_poly.pdbx_strand_id
1 'polypeptide(L)' 'MSVSGSRAKLKDAHRQLLVAWQRSQETWDDPVSQALWRKQIEPLETTLRSVLNAMDSINEVLERVRRECGDDQSAW' A
#
# COMPACT_ATOMS: atom_id res chain seq x y z
N MET A 1 13.45 -8.27 -0.39
CA MET A 1 12.42 -7.38 -0.97
C MET A 1 12.64 -5.99 -0.42
N SER A 2 12.66 -4.94 -1.24
CA SER A 2 12.77 -3.55 -0.76
C SER A 2 11.42 -3.03 -0.24
N VAL A 3 11.46 -2.02 0.63
CA VAL A 3 10.26 -1.32 1.12
C VAL A 3 9.49 -0.71 -0.05
N SER A 4 10.19 -0.08 -1.00
CA SER A 4 9.61 0.44 -2.24
C SER A 4 8.89 -0.63 -3.07
N GLY A 5 9.47 -1.83 -3.19
CA GLY A 5 8.86 -2.95 -3.92
C GLY A 5 7.60 -3.47 -3.23
N SER A 6 7.64 -3.62 -1.91
CA SER A 6 6.46 -4.01 -1.12
C SER A 6 5.35 -2.95 -1.19
N ARG A 7 5.70 -1.66 -1.19
CA ARG A 7 4.75 -0.54 -1.34
C ARG A 7 4.02 -0.61 -2.68
N ALA A 8 4.75 -0.85 -3.77
CA ALA A 8 4.17 -0.99 -5.10
C ALA A 8 3.19 -2.18 -5.16
N LYS A 9 3.58 -3.33 -4.59
CA LYS A 9 2.72 -4.52 -4.51
C LYS A 9 1.43 -4.26 -3.72
N LEU A 10 1.52 -3.54 -2.59
CA LEU A 10 0.34 -3.23 -1.77
C LEU A 10 -0.63 -2.30 -2.51
N LYS A 11 -0.11 -1.28 -3.21
CA LYS A 11 -0.92 -0.39 -4.05
C LYS A 11 -1.60 -1.16 -5.19
N ASP A 12 -0.88 -2.08 -5.82
CA ASP A 12 -1.42 -2.90 -6.91
C ASP A 12 -2.50 -3.87 -6.42
N ALA A 13 -2.28 -4.54 -5.28
CA ALA A 13 -3.28 -5.42 -4.67
C ALA A 13 -4.60 -4.69 -4.36
N HIS A 14 -4.53 -3.45 -3.87
CA HIS A 14 -5.73 -2.63 -3.66
C HIS A 14 -6.44 -2.27 -4.97
N ARG A 15 -5.68 -1.93 -6.02
CA ARG A 15 -6.26 -1.72 -7.36
C ARG A 15 -6.98 -2.97 -7.85
N GLN A 16 -6.37 -4.15 -7.70
CA GLN A 16 -6.97 -5.42 -8.10
C GLN A 16 -8.25 -5.70 -7.32
N LEU A 17 -8.29 -5.41 -6.01
CA LEU A 17 -9.49 -5.50 -5.19
C LEU A 17 -10.63 -4.65 -5.76
N LEU A 18 -10.38 -3.38 -6.09
CA LEU A 18 -11.41 -2.48 -6.64
C LEU A 18 -11.92 -2.95 -8.01
N VAL A 19 -11.04 -3.46 -8.87
CA VAL A 19 -11.44 -4.04 -10.16
C VAL A 19 -12.31 -5.29 -9.96
N ALA A 20 -11.93 -6.17 -9.03
CA ALA A 20 -12.70 -7.36 -8.71
C ALA A 20 -14.06 -7.00 -8.09
N TRP A 21 -14.11 -5.96 -7.25
CA TRP A 21 -15.34 -5.44 -6.68
C TRP A 21 -16.28 -4.93 -7.76
N GLN A 22 -15.80 -4.06 -8.66
CA GLN A 22 -16.59 -3.49 -9.74
C GLN A 22 -17.20 -4.60 -10.64
N ARG A 23 -16.43 -5.64 -10.97
CA ARG A 23 -16.93 -6.79 -11.72
C ARG A 23 -18.00 -7.56 -10.95
N SER A 24 -17.81 -7.73 -9.65
CA SER A 24 -18.79 -8.42 -8.80
C SER A 24 -20.12 -7.68 -8.79
N GLN A 25 -20.09 -6.34 -8.80
CA GLN A 25 -21.30 -5.50 -8.82
C GLN A 25 -22.11 -5.60 -10.12
N GLU A 26 -21.55 -6.13 -11.22
CA GLU A 26 -22.31 -6.36 -12.46
C GLU A 26 -23.45 -7.37 -12.26
N THR A 27 -23.28 -8.31 -11.33
CA THR A 27 -24.26 -9.36 -11.02
C THR A 27 -24.70 -9.37 -9.55
N TRP A 28 -24.04 -8.60 -8.69
CA TRP A 28 -24.26 -8.59 -7.23
C TRP A 28 -24.34 -7.17 -6.68
N ASP A 29 -25.51 -6.55 -6.82
CA ASP A 29 -25.84 -5.22 -6.27
C ASP A 29 -27.07 -5.29 -5.34
N ASP A 30 -26.93 -6.07 -4.28
CA ASP A 30 -27.96 -6.21 -3.25
C ASP A 30 -27.58 -5.43 -1.97
N PRO A 31 -28.48 -5.32 -0.97
CA PRO A 31 -28.16 -4.64 0.28
C PRO A 31 -26.95 -5.24 1.05
N VAL A 32 -26.61 -6.51 0.82
CA VAL A 32 -25.47 -7.17 1.45
C VAL A 32 -24.16 -6.67 0.82
N SER A 33 -24.09 -6.59 -0.51
CA SER A 33 -22.91 -6.07 -1.20
C SER A 33 -22.67 -4.59 -0.85
N GLN A 34 -23.73 -3.79 -0.75
CA GLN A 34 -23.63 -2.40 -0.30
C GLN A 34 -23.18 -2.26 1.16
N ALA A 35 -23.56 -3.20 2.04
CA ALA A 35 -23.08 -3.23 3.42
C ALA A 35 -21.61 -3.65 3.50
N LEU A 36 -21.19 -4.61 2.67
CA LEU A 36 -19.81 -5.05 2.57
C LEU A 36 -18.88 -3.92 2.09
N TRP A 37 -19.29 -3.20 1.04
CA TRP A 37 -18.55 -2.03 0.56
C TRP A 37 -18.31 -1.01 1.66
N ARG A 38 -19.39 -0.51 2.28
CA ARG A 38 -19.33 0.56 3.30
C ARG A 38 -18.57 0.14 4.55
N LYS A 39 -18.74 -1.09 5.01
CA LYS A 39 -18.14 -1.55 6.26
C LYS A 39 -16.69 -1.97 6.11
N GLN A 40 -16.33 -2.56 4.96
CA GLN A 40 -15.05 -3.26 4.82
C GLN A 40 -14.19 -2.69 3.71
N ILE A 41 -14.72 -2.36 2.54
CA ILE A 41 -13.88 -2.02 1.37
C ILE A 41 -13.55 -0.53 1.35
N GLU A 42 -14.56 0.34 1.51
CA GLU A 42 -14.39 1.79 1.52
C GLU A 42 -13.38 2.28 2.59
N PRO A 43 -13.39 1.77 3.84
CA PRO A 43 -12.41 2.20 4.84
C PRO A 43 -10.95 1.82 4.51
N LEU A 44 -10.72 0.79 3.68
CA LEU A 44 -9.37 0.34 3.35
C LEU A 44 -8.56 1.40 2.62
N GLU A 45 -9.20 2.29 1.85
CA GLU A 45 -8.47 3.32 1.12
C GLU A 45 -7.73 4.26 2.07
N THR A 46 -8.40 4.67 3.16
CA THR A 46 -7.82 5.54 4.18
C THR A 46 -6.67 4.85 4.90
N THR A 47 -6.88 3.61 5.33
CA THR A 47 -5.84 2.80 6.00
C THR A 47 -4.65 2.56 5.08
N LEU A 48 -4.90 2.22 3.82
CA LEU A 48 -3.87 1.99 2.83
C LEU A 48 -3.01 3.24 2.64
N ARG A 49 -3.64 4.41 2.47
CA ARG A 49 -2.92 5.68 2.32
C ARG A 49 -1.97 5.95 3.50
N SER A 50 -2.44 5.71 4.72
CA SER A 50 -1.62 5.83 5.94
C SER A 50 -0.42 4.87 5.91
N VAL A 51 -0.65 3.60 5.58
CA VAL A 51 0.42 2.59 5.49
C VAL A 51 1.43 2.94 4.40
N LEU A 52 0.97 3.35 3.22
CA LEU A 52 1.85 3.70 2.11
C LEU A 52 2.76 4.90 2.47
N ASN A 53 2.23 5.90 3.18
CA ASN A 53 3.03 7.03 3.67
C ASN A 53 4.05 6.58 4.72
N ALA A 54 3.68 5.71 5.65
CA ALA A 54 4.61 5.15 6.62
C ALA A 54 5.75 4.36 5.94
N MET A 55 5.44 3.62 4.88
CA MET A 55 6.44 2.93 4.06
C MET A 55 7.41 3.90 3.36
N ASP A 56 6.92 5.06 2.90
CA ASP A 56 7.77 6.10 2.31
C ASP A 56 8.75 6.64 3.36
N SER A 57 8.27 6.95 4.58
CA SER A 57 9.14 7.39 5.68
C SER A 57 10.18 6.34 6.07
N ILE A 58 9.81 5.06 6.11
CA ILE A 58 10.77 3.97 6.38
C ILE A 58 11.82 3.91 5.28
N ASN A 59 11.42 4.05 4.02
CA ASN A 59 12.35 4.02 2.90
C ASN A 59 13.35 5.18 2.98
N GLU A 60 12.90 6.39 3.33
CA GLU A 60 13.78 7.55 3.54
C GLU A 60 14.81 7.31 4.65
N VAL A 61 14.41 6.74 5.79
CA VAL A 61 15.32 6.41 6.88
C VAL A 61 16.34 5.37 6.44
N LEU A 62 15.92 4.32 5.73
CA LEU A 62 16.83 3.29 5.22
C LEU A 62 17.84 3.85 4.22
N GLU A 63 17.41 4.73 3.31
CA GLU A 63 18.33 5.40 2.38
C GLU A 63 19.29 6.34 3.10
N ARG A 64 18.84 7.02 4.17
CA ARG A 64 19.73 7.83 5.00
C ARG A 64 20.79 6.99 5.69
N VAL A 65 20.41 5.89 6.33
CA VAL A 65 21.34 4.97 7.01
C VAL A 65 22.34 4.39 6.02
N ARG A 66 21.91 4.03 4.80
CA ARG A 66 22.82 3.53 3.76
C ARG A 66 23.87 4.56 3.34
N ARG A 67 23.49 5.84 3.25
CA ARG A 67 24.45 6.91 2.97
C ARG A 67 25.44 7.08 4.13
N GLU A 68 24.92 7.22 5.35
CA GLU A 68 25.74 7.44 6.55
C GLU A 68 26.71 6.28 6.84
N CYS A 69 26.31 5.03 6.58
CA CYS A 69 27.18 3.86 6.77
C CYS A 69 28.03 3.49 5.55
N GLY A 70 27.69 4.00 4.35
CA GLY A 70 28.40 3.70 3.10
C GLY A 70 29.60 4.62 2.83
N ASP A 71 29.55 5.85 3.33
CA ASP A 71 30.60 6.87 3.10
C ASP A 71 31.80 6.76 4.07
N ASP A 72 31.74 5.85 5.06
CA ASP A 72 32.80 5.66 6.07
C ASP A 72 33.94 4.73 5.61
N GLN A 73 33.86 4.14 4.41
CA GLN A 73 34.89 3.23 3.87
C GLN A 73 35.96 3.90 3.00
N SER A 74 35.86 5.19 2.69
CA SER A 74 36.83 5.91 1.84
C SER A 74 37.75 6.88 2.60
N ALA A 75 37.74 6.83 3.93
CA ALA A 75 38.51 7.74 4.78
C ALA A 75 39.70 7.08 5.50
N TRP A 76 40.28 5.99 4.97
CA TRP A 76 41.61 5.48 5.35
C TRP A 76 42.28 4.75 4.19
#